data_AF-A0A5N3P4K8-F1
#
_entry.id   AF-A0A5N3P4K8-F1
#
_cell.length_a   1.000
_cell.length_b   1.000
_cell.length_c   1.000
_cell.angle_alpha   90.00
_cell.angle_beta   90.00
_cell.angle_gamma   90.00
#
_symmetry.space_group_name_H-M   'P 1'
#
loop_
_entity.id
_entity.type
_entity.pdbx_description
1 polymer ?
#
loop_
_entity_poly.entity_id
_entity_poly.type
_entity_poly.pdbx_seq_one_letter_code
_entity_poly.pdbx_strand_id
1 'polypeptide(L)' 'MIDTARCFYSLADLAALFMTLSIRTPRNRPYYDKRYTIDHFQTKLLKLASGFQTGAGARVAQLRHKQLRGFLDEFMDEI' A
#
# COMPACT_ATOMS: atom_id res chain seq x y z
N MET A 1 -11.61 -5.75 1.06
CA MET A 1 -10.37 -4.94 1.16
C MET A 1 -10.70 -3.52 1.62
N ILE A 2 -11.09 -3.34 2.88
CA ILE A 2 -11.43 -2.01 3.42
C ILE A 2 -10.17 -1.14 3.54
N ASP A 3 -9.02 -1.74 3.89
CA ASP A 3 -7.76 -1.01 4.10
C ASP A 3 -7.22 -0.37 2.80
N THR A 4 -7.31 -1.09 1.68
CA THR A 4 -6.98 -0.58 0.34
C THR A 4 -7.94 0.53 -0.08
N ALA A 5 -9.24 0.29 0.03
CA ALA A 5 -10.27 1.27 -0.34
C ALA A 5 -10.17 2.55 0.49
N ARG A 6 -9.82 2.44 1.78
CA ARG A 6 -9.63 3.58 2.67
C ARG A 6 -8.34 4.33 2.37
N CYS A 7 -7.28 3.65 1.94
CA CYS A 7 -6.07 4.30 1.44
C CYS A 7 -6.38 5.14 0.18
N PHE A 8 -7.10 4.57 -0.78
CA PHE A 8 -7.57 5.31 -1.96
C PHE A 8 -8.54 6.45 -1.60
N TYR A 9 -9.48 6.23 -0.69
CA TYR A 9 -10.45 7.24 -0.25
C TYR A 9 -9.80 8.41 0.51
N SER A 10 -8.86 8.13 1.42
CA SER A 10 -8.10 9.16 2.14
C SER A 10 -7.12 9.93 1.24
N LEU A 11 -6.82 9.42 0.04
CA LEU A 11 -5.94 10.06 -0.94
C LEU A 11 -6.72 10.71 -2.09
N ALA A 12 -8.03 10.42 -2.24
CA ALA A 12 -8.90 11.00 -3.27
C ALA A 12 -9.23 12.49 -3.00
N ASP A 13 -9.11 12.95 -1.75
CA ASP A 13 -9.27 14.36 -1.38
C ASP A 13 -8.06 15.23 -1.76
N LEU A 14 -6.97 14.60 -2.21
CA LEU A 14 -5.84 15.25 -2.83
C LEU A 14 -5.86 14.92 -4.32
N ALA A 15 -5.68 15.91 -5.17
CA ALA A 15 -5.59 15.81 -6.64
C ALA A 15 -4.44 14.92 -7.19
N ALA A 16 -3.99 13.91 -6.43
CA ALA A 16 -2.82 13.07 -6.62
C ALA A 16 -3.09 11.78 -7.42
N LEU A 17 -4.35 11.38 -7.63
CA LEU A 17 -4.67 10.23 -8.51
C LEU A 17 -4.24 10.50 -9.96
N PHE A 18 -4.11 11.76 -10.38
CA PHE A 18 -3.65 12.13 -11.72
C PHE A 18 -2.12 12.21 -11.87
N MET A 19 -1.37 12.16 -10.76
CA MET A 19 0.10 12.10 -10.74
C MET A 19 0.61 10.67 -10.45
N THR A 20 -0.26 9.67 -10.59
CA THR A 20 -0.01 8.25 -10.23
C THR A 20 0.59 7.41 -11.37
N LEU A 21 0.54 7.86 -12.63
CA LEU A 21 1.04 7.08 -13.78
C LEU A 21 2.53 7.27 -14.09
N SER A 22 3.21 8.28 -13.53
CA SER A 22 4.52 8.70 -14.06
C SER A 22 5.74 8.14 -13.35
N ILE A 23 5.61 7.39 -12.26
CA ILE A 23 6.80 6.85 -11.58
C ILE A 23 6.65 5.36 -11.30
N ARG A 24 7.04 4.60 -12.32
CA ARG A 24 7.62 3.26 -12.21
C ARG A 24 8.40 3.15 -10.90
N THR A 25 8.14 2.07 -10.15
CA THR A 25 8.82 1.60 -8.92
C THR A 25 10.13 2.33 -8.62
N PRO A 26 10.39 2.78 -7.37
CA PRO A 26 11.50 3.66 -7.04
C PRO A 26 12.85 2.97 -7.23
N ARG A 27 13.30 2.87 -8.48
CA ARG A 27 14.63 2.39 -8.86
C ARG A 27 15.67 3.48 -8.64
N ASN A 28 15.25 4.74 -8.41
CA ASN A 28 16.16 5.87 -8.27
C ASN A 28 15.64 7.05 -7.43
N ARG A 29 14.66 6.83 -6.54
CA ARG A 29 14.19 7.89 -5.61
C ARG A 29 13.82 7.33 -4.24
N PRO A 30 13.99 8.09 -3.14
CA PRO A 30 13.44 7.71 -1.85
C PRO A 30 11.91 7.61 -1.90
N TYR A 31 11.34 6.69 -1.13
CA TYR A 31 9.89 6.52 -0.98
C TYR A 31 9.27 7.81 -0.41
N TYR A 32 8.23 8.33 -1.07
CA TYR A 32 7.55 9.57 -0.69
C TYR A 32 6.05 9.31 -0.55
N ASP A 33 5.68 8.68 0.57
CA ASP A 33 4.32 8.16 0.80
C ASP A 33 3.23 9.22 0.97
N LYS A 34 3.60 10.47 1.24
CA LYS A 34 2.68 11.63 1.22
C LYS A 34 2.29 12.07 -0.20
N ARG A 35 3.08 11.70 -1.21
CA ARG A 35 2.92 12.14 -2.60
C ARG A 35 2.53 11.00 -3.53
N TYR A 36 2.95 9.76 -3.22
CA TYR A 36 2.69 8.59 -4.03
C TYR A 36 2.05 7.49 -3.19
N THR A 37 0.81 7.17 -3.54
CA THR A 37 0.01 6.12 -2.89
C THR A 37 0.71 4.77 -2.91
N ILE A 38 1.34 4.41 -4.03
CA ILE A 38 2.08 3.14 -4.20
C ILE A 38 3.24 3.05 -3.19
N ASP A 39 3.91 4.16 -2.89
CA ASP A 39 4.99 4.18 -1.89
C ASP A 39 4.44 3.90 -0.48
N HIS A 40 3.19 4.31 -0.19
CA HIS A 40 2.53 4.07 1.11
C HIS A 40 2.34 2.59 1.43
N PHE A 41 2.14 1.75 0.41
CA PHE A 41 2.09 0.31 0.58
C PHE A 41 3.41 -0.21 1.17
N GLN A 42 4.54 0.24 0.63
CA GLN A 42 5.88 -0.22 1.04
C GLN A 42 6.35 0.44 2.35
N THR A 43 6.06 1.72 2.58
CA THR A 43 6.53 2.42 3.79
C THR A 43 5.75 2.02 5.03
N LYS A 44 4.45 1.70 4.90
CA LYS A 44 3.55 1.52 6.03
C LYS A 44 2.73 0.23 5.97
N LEU A 45 1.85 0.09 4.97
CA LEU A 45 0.81 -0.95 5.02
C LEU A 45 1.38 -2.37 5.08
N LEU A 46 2.46 -2.63 4.35
CA LEU A 46 3.13 -3.93 4.35
C LEU A 46 3.94 -4.18 5.64
N LYS A 47 4.28 -3.15 6.40
CA LYS A 47 4.99 -3.28 7.69
C LYS A 47 4.06 -3.48 8.88
N LEU A 48 2.77 -3.19 8.75
CA LEU A 48 1.81 -3.29 9.87
C LEU A 48 1.66 -4.72 10.40
N ALA A 49 1.86 -5.74 9.56
CA ALA A 49 1.66 -7.12 9.94
C ALA A 49 2.60 -7.63 11.05
N SER A 50 3.76 -6.98 11.25
CA SER A 50 4.72 -7.34 12.30
C SER A 50 4.45 -6.67 13.66
N GLY A 51 3.50 -5.73 13.75
CA GLY A 51 3.24 -4.95 14.97
C GLY A 51 2.21 -5.55 15.93
N PHE A 52 1.61 -6.69 15.61
CA PHE A 52 0.51 -7.26 16.39
C PHE A 52 1.02 -8.05 17.61
N GLN A 53 0.52 -7.68 18.79
CA GLN A 53 0.97 -8.23 20.08
C GLN A 53 0.28 -9.55 20.47
N THR A 54 -0.77 -9.98 19.76
CA THR A 54 -1.50 -11.21 20.06
C THR A 54 -1.34 -12.23 18.93
N GLY A 55 -1.29 -13.52 19.28
CA GLY A 55 -1.18 -14.59 18.27
C GLY A 55 -2.38 -14.66 17.31
N ALA A 56 -3.58 -14.30 17.76
CA ALA A 56 -4.75 -14.14 16.88
C ALA A 56 -4.60 -12.93 15.95
N GLY A 57 -4.17 -11.78 16.47
CA GLY A 57 -3.95 -10.56 15.69
C GLY A 57 -2.88 -10.74 14.61
N ALA A 58 -1.76 -11.38 14.96
CA ALA A 58 -0.69 -11.68 14.01
C ALA A 58 -1.19 -12.58 12.86
N ARG A 59 -1.96 -13.64 13.16
CA ARG A 59 -2.51 -14.53 12.11
C ARG A 59 -3.41 -13.78 11.13
N VAL A 60 -4.33 -12.96 11.63
CA VAL A 60 -5.23 -12.17 10.77
C VAL A 60 -4.44 -11.12 9.97
N ALA A 61 -3.46 -10.48 10.59
CA ALA A 61 -2.62 -9.48 9.94
C ALA A 61 -1.76 -10.07 8.82
N GLN A 62 -1.20 -11.26 9.01
CA GLN A 62 -0.45 -11.97 7.97
C GLN A 62 -1.34 -12.38 6.80
N LEU A 63 -2.58 -12.83 7.06
CA LEU A 63 -3.54 -13.13 6.00
C LEU A 63 -3.86 -11.89 5.16
N ARG A 64 -4.12 -10.75 5.81
CA ARG A 64 -4.39 -9.48 5.13
C ARG A 64 -3.15 -8.96 4.40
N HIS A 65 -1.96 -9.14 4.96
CA HIS A 65 -0.70 -8.78 4.31
C HIS A 65 -0.51 -9.52 2.99
N LYS A 66 -0.77 -10.84 2.99
CA LYS A 66 -0.68 -11.65 1.77
C LYS A 66 -1.66 -11.16 0.70
N GLN A 67 -2.91 -10.87 1.08
CA GLN A 67 -3.91 -10.33 0.16
C GLN A 67 -3.51 -8.95 -0.40
N LEU A 68 -2.97 -8.08 0.44
CA LEU A 68 -2.53 -6.74 0.04
C LEU A 68 -1.33 -6.79 -0.91
N ARG A 69 -0.39 -7.70 -0.67
CA ARG A 69 0.75 -7.94 -1.56
C ARG A 69 0.28 -8.44 -2.92
N GLY A 70 -0.59 -9.45 -2.96
CA GLY A 70 -1.14 -9.97 -4.22
C GLY A 70 -1.85 -8.88 -5.04
N PHE A 71 -2.69 -8.06 -4.40
CA PHE A 71 -3.32 -6.92 -5.06
C PHE A 71 -2.30 -5.92 -5.62
N LEU A 72 -1.26 -5.59 -4.86
CA LEU A 72 -0.23 -4.65 -5.32
C LEU A 72 0.52 -5.22 -6.52
N ASP A 73 0.85 -6.50 -6.51
CA ASP A 73 1.57 -7.16 -7.59
C ASP A 73 0.70 -7.18 -8.87
N GLU A 74 -0.57 -7.61 -8.76
CA GLU A 74 -1.54 -7.56 -9.87
C GLU A 74 -1.73 -6.15 -10.41
N PHE A 75 -1.89 -5.15 -9.53
CA PHE A 75 -2.05 -3.75 -9.93
C PHE A 75 -0.81 -3.18 -10.64
N MET A 76 0.40 -3.60 -10.23
CA MET A 76 1.65 -3.18 -10.86
C MET A 76 1.89 -3.85 -12.22
N ASP A 77 1.32 -5.03 -12.45
CA ASP A 77 1.36 -5.71 -13.76
C ASP A 77 0.39 -5.09 -14.77
N GLU A 78 -0.69 -4.45 -14.31
CA GLU A 78 -1.67 -3.77 -15.18
C GLU A 78 -1.23 -2.38 -15.67
N ILE A 79 -0.25 -1.74 -15.04
CA ILE A 79 0.21 -0.35 -15.32
C ILE A 79 1.58 -0.27 -15.99
#